data_AF-A0A429QDW0-F1
#
_entry.id   AF-A0A429QDW0-F1
#
_cell.length_a   1.000
_cell.length_b   1.000
_cell.length_c   1.000
_cell.angle_alpha   90.00
_cell.angle_beta   90.00
_cell.angle_gamma   90.00
#
_symmetry.space_group_name_H-M   'P 1'
#
loop_
_entity.id
_entity.type
_entity.pdbx_description
1 polymer ?
#
loop_
_entity_poly.entity_id
_entity_poly.type
_entity_poly.pdbx_seq_one_letter_code
_entity_poly.pdbx_strand_id
1 'polypeptide(L)'
;MGLIPYNRVFDVLEHRFRLAELPFPVITAEGPARLSALTARRVLYSRSSDPVLREEIWREAVDAAQCDTGAAGSERLLALWLALPAMRRTLHRIAIRWPIDRRELESESLLALLTVLVDVDPRTQEVGHALLRPTINRVWSFARARTRERPVADVGALAAAHLSVESPAESPVGDWHDGWELRVSPPARPDGLSATVRFSVAPDRLESFRLGEVAGHLGLGEIVHRARRPSEGSRIGTLSLRPMGGRG
;
A
#
# COMPACT_ATOMS: atom_id res chain seq x y z
N MET A 1 26.09 -23.29 13.39
CA MET A 1 25.01 -22.31 13.27
C MET A 1 25.57 -21.06 12.61
N GLY A 2 25.58 -20.99 11.28
CA GLY A 2 26.10 -19.84 10.55
C GLY A 2 25.13 -18.67 10.66
N LEU A 3 25.56 -17.56 11.28
CA LEU A 3 24.85 -16.29 11.24
C LEU A 3 24.69 -15.89 9.78
N ILE A 4 23.47 -15.64 9.31
CA ILE A 4 23.25 -14.99 8.02
C ILE A 4 23.92 -13.61 8.14
N PRO A 5 25.00 -13.31 7.39
CA PRO A 5 25.80 -12.10 7.61
C PRO A 5 25.05 -10.81 7.25
N TYR A 6 23.93 -10.93 6.53
CA TYR A 6 23.12 -9.80 6.09
C TYR A 6 21.65 -10.00 6.48
N ASN A 7 21.15 -9.09 7.31
CA ASN A 7 19.75 -9.06 7.73
C ASN A 7 18.86 -8.19 6.82
N ARG A 8 19.43 -7.68 5.71
CA ARG A 8 18.85 -6.66 4.82
C ARG A 8 19.27 -6.90 3.37
N VAL A 9 18.33 -6.80 2.44
CA VAL A 9 18.60 -7.06 1.01
C VAL A 9 19.51 -5.98 0.42
N PHE A 10 19.39 -4.74 0.87
CA PHE A 10 20.27 -3.67 0.42
C PHE A 10 21.73 -3.91 0.81
N ASP A 11 21.98 -4.58 1.93
CA ASP A 11 23.35 -4.87 2.38
C ASP A 11 23.97 -6.04 1.59
N VAL A 12 23.15 -6.99 1.13
CA VAL A 12 23.56 -8.03 0.17
C VAL A 12 23.98 -7.42 -1.17
N LEU A 13 23.18 -6.50 -1.70
CA LEU A 13 23.51 -5.79 -2.94
C LEU A 13 24.79 -4.95 -2.78
N GLU A 14 24.94 -4.22 -1.67
CA GLU A 14 26.16 -3.47 -1.39
C GLU A 14 27.38 -4.40 -1.33
N HIS A 15 27.30 -5.51 -0.60
CA HIS A 15 28.43 -6.43 -0.48
C HIS A 15 28.85 -7.00 -1.84
N ARG A 16 27.89 -7.41 -2.67
CA ARG A 16 28.15 -8.01 -3.98
C ARG A 16 28.91 -7.08 -4.93
N PHE A 17 28.58 -5.79 -4.94
CA PHE A 17 29.14 -4.84 -5.92
C PHE A 17 30.24 -3.94 -5.38
N ARG A 18 30.37 -3.79 -4.05
CA ARG A 18 31.42 -2.94 -3.44
C ARG A 18 32.84 -3.38 -3.78
N LEU A 19 33.04 -4.67 -4.08
CA LEU A 19 34.34 -5.25 -4.42
C LEU A 19 34.54 -5.48 -5.92
N ALA A 20 33.51 -5.23 -6.74
CA ALA A 20 33.52 -5.59 -8.14
C ALA A 20 33.92 -4.37 -8.97
N GLU A 21 35.13 -4.36 -9.53
CA GLU A 21 35.54 -3.42 -10.58
C GLU A 21 34.92 -3.83 -11.92
N LEU A 22 33.59 -3.86 -11.98
CA LEU A 22 32.89 -4.20 -13.20
C LEU A 22 33.04 -3.05 -14.20
N PRO A 23 33.54 -3.34 -15.42
CA PRO A 23 33.58 -2.34 -16.47
C PRO A 23 32.14 -1.99 -16.86
N PHE A 24 31.86 -0.70 -16.91
CA PHE A 24 30.58 -0.12 -17.23
C PHE A 24 30.78 0.78 -18.46
N PRO A 25 30.25 0.38 -19.63
CA PRO A 25 30.38 1.19 -20.84
C PRO A 25 29.60 2.51 -20.68
N VAL A 26 30.16 3.59 -21.19
CA VAL A 26 29.47 4.90 -21.28
C VAL A 26 29.91 5.61 -22.54
N ILE A 27 29.03 6.43 -23.09
CA ILE A 27 29.38 7.38 -24.14
C ILE A 27 29.67 8.72 -23.45
N THR A 28 30.86 9.28 -23.65
CA THR A 28 31.23 10.61 -23.15
C THR A 28 31.38 11.59 -24.31
N ALA A 29 31.58 12.87 -24.00
CA ALA A 29 31.87 13.88 -25.02
C ALA A 29 33.15 13.57 -25.84
N GLU A 30 34.06 12.77 -25.30
CA GLU A 30 35.33 12.36 -25.93
C GLU A 30 35.20 11.03 -26.70
N GLY A 31 34.02 10.40 -26.66
CA GLY A 31 33.74 9.11 -27.31
C GLY A 31 33.38 8.00 -26.32
N PRO A 32 33.35 6.74 -26.79
CA PRO A 32 33.04 5.59 -25.94
C PRO A 32 34.17 5.36 -24.92
N ALA A 33 33.80 5.34 -23.64
CA ALA A 33 34.70 5.08 -22.52
C ALA A 33 34.18 3.93 -21.65
N ARG A 34 35.05 3.37 -20.80
CA ARG A 34 34.66 2.39 -19.78
C ARG A 34 34.95 2.96 -18.41
N LEU A 35 33.92 3.11 -17.60
CA LEU A 35 34.03 3.46 -16.19
C LEU A 35 34.00 2.19 -15.36
N SER A 36 34.51 2.22 -14.13
CA SER A 36 34.12 1.19 -13.16
C SER A 36 32.69 1.48 -12.67
N ALA A 37 31.93 0.43 -12.34
CA ALA A 37 30.60 0.57 -11.74
C ALA A 37 30.61 1.49 -10.50
N LEU A 38 31.67 1.44 -9.69
CA LEU A 38 31.85 2.33 -8.54
C LEU A 38 32.03 3.80 -8.95
N THR A 39 32.81 4.06 -10.00
CA THR A 39 32.98 5.41 -10.54
C THR A 39 31.65 5.92 -11.12
N ALA A 40 30.94 5.10 -11.89
CA ALA A 40 29.61 5.44 -12.41
C ALA A 40 28.65 5.83 -11.27
N ARG A 41 28.59 5.03 -10.20
CA ARG A 41 27.76 5.34 -9.02
C ARG A 41 28.17 6.64 -8.33
N ARG A 42 29.47 6.93 -8.22
CA ARG A 42 29.95 8.21 -7.65
C ARG A 42 29.52 9.39 -8.52
N VAL A 43 29.62 9.27 -9.84
CA VAL A 43 29.19 10.30 -10.79
C VAL A 43 27.69 10.58 -10.67
N LEU A 44 26.85 9.54 -10.54
CA LEU A 44 25.39 9.70 -10.42
C LEU A 44 24.96 10.59 -9.24
N TYR A 45 25.70 10.52 -8.13
CA TYR A 45 25.31 11.17 -6.86
C TYR A 45 26.24 12.30 -6.40
N SER A 46 27.28 12.63 -7.18
CA SER A 46 28.12 13.78 -6.92
C SER A 46 27.43 15.08 -7.33
N ARG A 47 27.64 16.16 -6.56
CA ARG A 47 26.99 17.46 -6.78
C ARG A 47 27.51 18.19 -8.02
N SER A 48 28.75 17.91 -8.42
CA SER A 48 29.46 18.64 -9.48
C SER A 48 29.56 17.83 -10.78
N SER A 49 28.80 16.74 -10.89
CA SER A 49 28.89 15.84 -12.04
C SER A 49 28.08 16.34 -13.23
N ASP A 50 28.66 16.16 -14.41
CA ASP A 50 28.05 16.47 -15.69
C ASP A 50 26.67 15.80 -15.82
N PRO A 51 25.58 16.56 -16.06
CA PRO A 51 24.25 16.01 -16.28
C PRO A 51 24.19 15.06 -17.47
N VAL A 52 24.95 15.29 -18.54
CA VAL A 52 24.96 14.42 -19.72
C VAL A 52 25.53 13.06 -19.35
N LEU A 53 26.70 13.02 -18.72
CA LEU A 53 27.29 11.77 -18.27
C LEU A 53 26.39 10.99 -17.30
N ARG A 54 25.66 11.67 -16.39
CA ARG A 54 24.71 11.00 -15.49
C ARG A 54 23.57 10.35 -16.25
N GLU A 55 23.10 11.01 -17.30
CA GLU A 55 22.04 10.51 -18.16
C GLU A 55 22.49 9.30 -18.97
N GLU A 56 23.70 9.34 -19.54
CA GLU A 56 24.30 8.20 -20.25
C GLU A 56 24.48 6.99 -19.35
N ILE A 57 24.91 7.20 -18.10
CA ILE A 57 25.02 6.10 -17.12
C ILE A 57 23.65 5.46 -16.87
N TRP A 58 22.58 6.25 -16.70
CA TRP A 58 21.25 5.70 -16.49
C TRP A 58 20.71 4.99 -17.73
N ARG A 59 20.93 5.56 -18.91
CA ARG A 59 20.51 4.96 -20.17
C ARG A 59 21.14 3.58 -20.35
N GLU A 60 22.45 3.48 -20.24
CA GLU A 60 23.17 2.22 -20.38
C GLU A 60 22.72 1.21 -19.31
N ALA A 61 22.59 1.64 -18.05
CA ALA A 61 22.19 0.74 -16.97
C ALA A 61 20.77 0.19 -17.17
N VAL A 62 19.84 1.00 -17.67
CA VAL A 62 18.46 0.56 -17.96
C VAL A 62 18.45 -0.36 -19.18
N ASP A 63 19.12 0.01 -20.27
CA ASP A 63 19.17 -0.78 -21.50
C ASP A 63 19.79 -2.16 -21.26
N ALA A 64 20.95 -2.21 -20.58
CA ALA A 64 21.62 -3.45 -20.20
C ALA A 64 20.75 -4.32 -19.29
N ALA A 65 20.09 -3.71 -18.29
CA ALA A 65 19.23 -4.45 -17.36
C ALA A 65 17.96 -5.01 -18.02
N GLN A 66 17.40 -4.32 -19.02
CA GLN A 66 16.27 -4.80 -19.81
C GLN A 66 16.67 -5.93 -20.76
N CYS A 67 17.86 -5.84 -21.35
CA CYS A 67 18.41 -6.87 -22.24
C CYS A 67 18.92 -8.11 -21.50
N ASP A 68 19.15 -8.01 -20.18
CA ASP A 68 19.63 -9.11 -19.35
C ASP A 68 18.59 -10.22 -19.25
N THR A 69 18.82 -11.31 -19.97
CA THR A 69 18.03 -12.55 -19.92
C THR A 69 18.72 -13.62 -19.07
N GLY A 70 19.86 -13.31 -18.46
CA GLY A 70 20.66 -14.25 -17.70
C GLY A 70 19.97 -14.71 -16.41
N ALA A 71 20.13 -15.98 -16.05
CA ALA A 71 19.57 -16.54 -14.82
C ALA A 71 20.06 -15.83 -13.55
N ALA A 72 21.26 -15.23 -13.60
CA ALA A 72 21.84 -14.47 -12.49
C ALA A 72 21.35 -13.02 -12.39
N GLY A 73 20.78 -12.46 -13.47
CA GLY A 73 20.28 -11.08 -13.52
C GLY A 73 21.32 -10.03 -13.15
N SER A 74 22.59 -10.21 -13.56
CA SER A 74 23.70 -9.38 -13.09
C SER A 74 23.55 -7.89 -13.45
N GLU A 75 23.03 -7.58 -14.63
CA GLU A 75 22.84 -6.19 -15.07
C GLU A 75 21.63 -5.57 -14.35
N ARG A 76 20.56 -6.34 -14.14
CA ARG A 76 19.44 -5.90 -13.29
C ARG A 76 19.91 -5.60 -11.87
N LEU A 77 20.72 -6.49 -11.29
CA LEU A 77 21.28 -6.30 -9.96
C LEU A 77 22.20 -5.07 -9.90
N LEU A 78 22.94 -4.78 -10.98
CA LEU A 78 23.77 -3.58 -11.09
C LEU A 78 22.90 -2.32 -11.14
N ALA A 79 21.85 -2.28 -11.96
CA ALA A 79 20.90 -1.16 -12.02
C ALA A 79 20.22 -0.92 -10.66
N LEU A 80 19.81 -1.99 -9.97
CA LEU A 80 19.31 -1.91 -8.60
C LEU A 80 20.34 -1.31 -7.65
N TRP A 81 21.60 -1.76 -7.71
CA TRP A 81 22.69 -1.26 -6.88
C TRP A 81 22.99 0.23 -7.13
N LEU A 82 22.98 0.66 -8.40
CA LEU A 82 23.11 2.06 -8.79
C LEU A 82 21.98 2.90 -8.18
N ALA A 83 20.73 2.44 -8.15
CA ALA A 83 19.59 3.16 -7.59
C ALA A 83 19.56 3.24 -6.04
N LEU A 84 20.30 2.38 -5.34
CA LEU A 84 20.23 2.25 -3.89
C LEU A 84 20.44 3.56 -3.11
N PRO A 85 21.38 4.47 -3.45
CA PRO A 85 21.56 5.70 -2.68
C PRO A 85 20.30 6.59 -2.70
N ALA A 86 19.64 6.69 -3.86
CA ALA A 86 18.37 7.41 -3.98
C ALA A 86 17.27 6.71 -3.15
N MET A 87 17.17 5.37 -3.23
CA MET A 87 16.19 4.60 -2.46
C MET A 87 16.41 4.72 -0.96
N ARG A 88 17.64 4.55 -0.47
CA ARG A 88 18.00 4.67 0.96
C ARG A 88 17.58 6.03 1.54
N ARG A 89 17.79 7.12 0.78
CA ARG A 89 17.35 8.46 1.18
C ARG A 89 15.82 8.54 1.32
N THR A 90 15.09 7.95 0.38
CA THR A 90 13.61 7.89 0.42
C THR A 90 13.12 7.04 1.57
N LEU A 91 13.64 5.83 1.75
CA LEU A 91 13.25 4.92 2.83
C LEU A 91 13.52 5.52 4.20
N HIS A 92 14.63 6.24 4.37
CA HIS A 92 14.92 6.95 5.62
C HIS A 92 13.85 8.02 5.93
N ARG A 93 13.41 8.80 4.93
CA ARG A 93 12.35 9.80 5.11
C ARG A 93 11.00 9.16 5.47
N ILE A 94 10.67 8.04 4.83
CA ILE A 94 9.45 7.28 5.11
C ILE A 94 9.49 6.72 6.53
N ALA A 95 10.61 6.12 6.93
CA ALA A 95 10.78 5.54 8.27
C ALA A 95 10.73 6.57 9.41
N ILE A 96 11.16 7.82 9.17
CA ILE A 96 10.96 8.92 10.13
C ILE A 96 9.47 9.26 10.25
N ARG A 97 8.70 9.14 9.16
CA ARG A 97 7.29 9.56 9.13
C ARG A 97 6.33 8.51 9.67
N TRP A 98 6.64 7.23 9.51
CA TRP A 98 5.78 6.10 9.88
C TRP A 98 6.57 4.90 10.42
N PRO A 99 6.04 4.19 11.44
CA PRO A 99 6.68 3.03 12.04
C PRO A 99 6.44 1.76 11.21
N ILE A 100 7.03 1.69 10.01
CA ILE A 100 6.95 0.53 9.12
C ILE A 100 8.23 -0.31 9.26
N ASP A 101 8.12 -1.64 9.20
CA ASP A 101 9.30 -2.51 9.17
C ASP A 101 10.18 -2.14 7.97
N ARG A 102 11.45 -1.88 8.29
CA ARG A 102 12.45 -1.53 7.28
C ARG A 102 12.66 -2.63 6.26
N ARG A 103 12.56 -3.91 6.64
CA ARG A 103 12.69 -5.03 5.70
C ARG A 103 11.57 -5.03 4.67
N GLU A 104 10.36 -4.74 5.12
CA GLU A 104 9.20 -4.63 4.25
C GLU A 104 9.36 -3.46 3.26
N LEU A 105 9.82 -2.30 3.75
CA LEU A 105 10.13 -1.15 2.90
C LEU A 105 11.23 -1.44 1.87
N GLU A 106 12.30 -2.14 2.26
CA GLU A 106 13.38 -2.51 1.35
C GLU A 106 12.87 -3.47 0.26
N SER A 107 12.12 -4.52 0.64
CA SER A 107 11.53 -5.48 -0.31
C SER A 107 10.56 -4.80 -1.29
N GLU A 108 9.64 -3.97 -0.79
CA GLU A 108 8.71 -3.23 -1.64
C GLU A 108 9.44 -2.26 -2.57
N SER A 109 10.52 -1.61 -2.09
CA SER A 109 11.29 -0.70 -2.94
C SER A 109 12.00 -1.41 -4.09
N LEU A 110 12.50 -2.64 -3.87
CA LEU A 110 13.10 -3.45 -4.93
C LEU A 110 12.03 -3.95 -5.91
N LEU A 111 10.89 -4.39 -5.40
CA LEU A 111 9.76 -4.80 -6.25
C LEU A 111 9.27 -3.63 -7.12
N ALA A 112 9.10 -2.46 -6.51
CA ALA A 112 8.69 -1.25 -7.23
C ALA A 112 9.71 -0.88 -8.31
N LEU A 113 11.00 -0.92 -7.99
CA LEU A 113 12.06 -0.59 -8.93
C LEU A 113 12.13 -1.59 -10.09
N LEU A 114 12.07 -2.90 -9.80
CA LEU A 114 12.04 -3.95 -10.82
C LEU A 114 10.80 -3.85 -11.70
N THR A 115 9.65 -3.48 -11.14
CA THR A 115 8.43 -3.31 -11.94
C THR A 115 8.59 -2.16 -12.91
N VAL A 116 9.04 -0.99 -12.43
CA VAL A 116 9.20 0.21 -13.27
C VAL A 116 10.30 -0.01 -14.31
N LEU A 117 11.38 -0.72 -13.96
CA LEU A 117 12.49 -1.01 -14.86
C LEU A 117 12.06 -1.72 -16.15
N VAL A 118 11.03 -2.56 -16.11
CA VAL A 118 10.52 -3.26 -17.31
C VAL A 118 9.87 -2.31 -18.31
N ASP A 119 9.29 -1.19 -17.83
CA ASP A 119 8.44 -0.31 -18.65
C ASP A 119 9.12 1.01 -19.05
N VAL A 120 10.27 1.34 -18.45
CA VAL A 120 10.98 2.59 -18.75
C VAL A 120 11.60 2.53 -20.15
N ASP A 121 11.34 3.53 -20.98
CA ASP A 121 12.02 3.64 -22.26
C ASP A 121 13.44 4.25 -22.07
N PRO A 122 14.53 3.51 -22.37
CA PRO A 122 15.90 4.01 -22.23
C PRO A 122 16.24 5.16 -23.19
N ARG A 123 15.42 5.41 -24.21
CA ARG A 123 15.62 6.51 -25.17
C ARG A 123 14.98 7.82 -24.72
N THR A 124 14.24 7.81 -23.62
CA THR A 124 13.66 9.03 -23.06
C THR A 124 14.73 9.97 -22.54
N GLN A 125 14.42 11.26 -22.51
CA GLN A 125 15.23 12.20 -21.75
C GLN A 125 14.94 12.01 -20.26
N GLU A 126 15.98 12.12 -19.43
CA GLU A 126 15.90 11.95 -17.98
C GLU A 126 15.53 10.52 -17.56
N VAL A 127 16.11 9.49 -18.18
CA VAL A 127 15.90 8.06 -17.89
C VAL A 127 15.98 7.77 -16.40
N GLY A 128 16.97 8.35 -15.72
CA GLY A 128 17.12 8.18 -14.27
C GLY A 128 15.92 8.70 -13.47
N HIS A 129 15.33 9.82 -13.90
CA HIS A 129 14.11 10.36 -13.29
C HIS A 129 12.87 9.54 -13.66
N ALA A 130 12.76 9.11 -14.91
CA ALA A 130 11.71 8.23 -15.40
C ALA A 130 11.69 6.88 -14.66
N LEU A 131 12.86 6.37 -14.24
CA LEU A 131 12.98 5.17 -13.42
C LEU A 131 12.70 5.45 -11.93
N LEU A 132 13.38 6.43 -11.34
CA LEU A 132 13.37 6.62 -9.89
C LEU A 132 12.08 7.25 -9.38
N ARG A 133 11.48 8.20 -10.11
CA ARG A 133 10.30 8.93 -9.63
C ARG A 133 9.05 8.03 -9.49
N PRO A 134 8.66 7.20 -10.48
CA PRO A 134 7.53 6.29 -10.33
C PRO A 134 7.79 5.26 -9.23
N THR A 135 9.02 4.73 -9.15
CA THR A 135 9.45 3.83 -8.07
C THR A 135 9.23 4.46 -6.70
N ILE A 136 9.75 5.67 -6.47
CA ILE A 136 9.61 6.41 -5.22
C ILE A 136 8.14 6.66 -4.89
N ASN A 137 7.33 7.07 -5.87
CA ASN A 137 5.91 7.33 -5.68
C ASN A 137 5.14 6.06 -5.25
N ARG A 138 5.50 4.89 -5.80
CA ARG A 138 4.91 3.61 -5.41
C ARG A 138 5.24 3.26 -3.96
N VAL A 139 6.50 3.41 -3.56
CA VAL A 139 6.93 3.15 -2.17
C VAL A 139 6.25 4.10 -1.17
N TRP A 140 6.10 5.38 -1.52
CA TRP A 140 5.31 6.32 -0.70
C TRP A 140 3.84 5.92 -0.61
N SER A 141 3.26 5.44 -1.71
CA SER A 141 1.85 5.00 -1.74
C SER A 141 1.64 3.75 -0.90
N PHE A 142 2.55 2.80 -0.98
CA PHE A 142 2.60 1.63 -0.11
C PHE A 142 2.65 2.03 1.37
N ALA A 143 3.58 2.90 1.75
CA ALA A 143 3.73 3.33 3.13
C ALA A 143 2.49 4.06 3.69
N ARG A 144 1.84 4.89 2.85
CA ARG A 144 0.57 5.53 3.20
C ARG A 144 -0.56 4.52 3.37
N ALA A 145 -0.66 3.51 2.52
CA ALA A 145 -1.67 2.47 2.62
C ALA A 145 -1.51 1.67 3.92
N ARG A 146 -0.29 1.23 4.23
CA ARG A 146 0.04 0.53 5.48
C ARG A 146 -0.25 1.32 6.74
N THR A 147 -0.08 2.64 6.72
CA THR A 147 -0.43 3.48 7.87
C THR A 147 -1.93 3.64 8.06
N ARG A 148 -2.72 3.57 6.97
CA ARG A 148 -4.19 3.60 7.04
C ARG A 148 -4.76 2.29 7.58
N GLU A 149 -4.04 1.19 7.42
CA GLU A 149 -4.32 -0.08 8.08
C GLU A 149 -4.00 0.07 9.58
N ARG A 150 -4.99 0.46 10.38
CA ARG A 150 -4.86 0.42 11.85
C ARG A 150 -4.80 -1.05 12.28
N PRO A 151 -3.70 -1.52 12.89
CA PRO A 151 -3.73 -2.82 13.55
C PRO A 151 -4.80 -2.76 14.63
N VAL A 152 -5.75 -3.68 14.57
CA VAL A 152 -6.72 -3.86 15.66
C VAL A 152 -5.91 -4.38 16.85
N ALA A 153 -5.58 -3.49 17.77
CA ALA A 153 -4.68 -3.75 18.89
C ALA A 153 -5.15 -4.90 19.78
N ASP A 154 -6.45 -5.22 19.72
CA ASP A 154 -7.01 -6.32 20.45
C ASP A 154 -8.08 -7.01 19.61
N VAL A 155 -7.66 -8.04 18.88
CA VAL A 155 -8.56 -8.93 18.14
C VAL A 155 -9.53 -9.59 19.11
N GLY A 156 -9.12 -9.83 20.37
CA GLY A 156 -9.95 -10.35 21.44
C GLY A 156 -11.01 -9.35 21.90
N ALA A 157 -10.67 -8.08 22.11
CA ALA A 157 -11.65 -7.04 22.43
C ALA A 157 -12.51 -6.64 21.23
N LEU A 158 -12.03 -6.76 19.99
CA LEU A 158 -12.86 -6.58 18.81
C LEU A 158 -13.83 -7.74 18.64
N ALA A 159 -13.37 -8.98 18.82
CA ALA A 159 -14.22 -10.17 18.82
C ALA A 159 -15.20 -10.11 19.98
N ALA A 160 -14.76 -9.75 21.19
CA ALA A 160 -15.61 -9.53 22.34
C ALA A 160 -16.59 -8.38 22.07
N ALA A 161 -16.18 -7.25 21.49
CA ALA A 161 -17.11 -6.17 21.13
C ALA A 161 -18.11 -6.60 20.04
N HIS A 162 -17.72 -7.46 19.10
CA HIS A 162 -18.62 -8.07 18.12
C HIS A 162 -19.59 -9.06 18.76
N LEU A 163 -19.14 -9.82 19.77
CA LEU A 163 -19.92 -10.79 20.53
C LEU A 163 -20.73 -10.12 21.67
N SER A 164 -20.36 -8.91 22.08
CA SER A 164 -21.03 -8.06 23.09
C SER A 164 -22.08 -7.15 22.48
N VAL A 165 -22.13 -7.04 21.15
CA VAL A 165 -23.42 -6.78 20.51
C VAL A 165 -24.24 -8.00 20.89
N GLU A 166 -25.18 -7.83 21.83
CA GLU A 166 -26.20 -8.83 22.12
C GLU A 166 -26.63 -9.41 20.78
N SER A 167 -26.24 -10.66 20.54
CA SER A 167 -26.89 -11.48 19.54
C SER A 167 -28.36 -11.30 19.87
N PRO A 168 -29.20 -10.74 18.96
CA PRO A 168 -30.61 -10.65 19.25
C PRO A 168 -31.00 -12.06 19.63
N ALA A 169 -31.45 -12.23 20.88
CA ALA A 169 -31.81 -13.53 21.45
C ALA A 169 -32.49 -14.31 20.34
N GLU A 170 -31.96 -15.50 20.02
CA GLU A 170 -32.42 -16.34 18.90
C GLU A 170 -33.93 -16.20 18.84
N SER A 171 -34.41 -15.35 17.93
CA SER A 171 -35.84 -15.19 17.78
C SER A 171 -36.28 -16.56 17.32
N PRO A 172 -37.34 -17.13 17.95
CA PRO A 172 -37.84 -18.43 17.53
C PRO A 172 -37.98 -18.36 16.03
N VAL A 173 -37.39 -19.35 15.34
CA VAL A 173 -37.35 -19.46 13.88
C VAL A 173 -38.78 -19.30 13.37
N GLY A 174 -39.16 -18.06 13.11
CA GLY A 174 -40.41 -17.64 12.52
C GLY A 174 -40.17 -17.63 11.03
N ASP A 175 -41.16 -18.14 10.29
CA ASP A 175 -41.12 -18.30 8.85
C ASP A 175 -40.45 -17.10 8.18
N TRP A 176 -39.43 -17.39 7.37
CA TRP A 176 -38.57 -16.42 6.67
C TRP A 176 -39.31 -15.58 5.62
N HIS A 177 -40.64 -15.52 5.70
CA HIS A 177 -41.57 -14.93 4.74
C HIS A 177 -41.93 -13.49 5.08
N ASP A 178 -41.52 -12.96 6.23
CA ASP A 178 -41.99 -11.66 6.74
C ASP A 178 -41.14 -10.45 6.31
N GLY A 179 -39.97 -10.63 5.67
CA GLY A 179 -39.13 -9.53 5.16
C GLY A 179 -38.11 -8.99 6.18
N TRP A 180 -37.41 -7.90 5.83
CA TRP A 180 -36.34 -7.31 6.66
C TRP A 180 -36.64 -5.86 7.07
N GLU A 181 -36.24 -5.49 8.28
CA GLU A 181 -36.41 -4.17 8.89
C GLU A 181 -35.05 -3.52 9.22
N LEU A 182 -34.86 -2.27 8.79
CA LEU A 182 -33.80 -1.40 9.27
C LEU A 182 -34.32 -0.56 10.45
N ARG A 183 -33.68 -0.71 11.60
CA ARG A 183 -34.01 0.01 12.83
C ARG A 183 -32.96 1.07 13.16
N VAL A 184 -33.41 2.29 13.42
CA VAL A 184 -32.58 3.40 13.91
C VAL A 184 -32.95 3.69 15.36
N SER A 185 -32.06 3.35 16.29
CA SER A 185 -32.25 3.58 17.73
C SER A 185 -31.41 4.78 18.21
N PRO A 186 -32.03 5.86 18.73
CA PRO A 186 -31.32 7.01 19.27
C PRO A 186 -30.62 6.68 20.61
N PRO A 187 -29.57 7.41 21.01
CA PRO A 187 -28.92 7.25 22.30
C PRO A 187 -29.85 7.74 23.43
N ALA A 188 -29.73 7.14 24.61
CA ALA A 188 -30.47 7.56 25.81
C ALA A 188 -29.97 8.94 26.30
N ARG A 189 -30.46 10.01 25.68
CA ARG A 189 -30.21 11.41 26.08
C ARG A 189 -31.52 12.20 26.03
N PRO A 190 -31.68 13.19 26.92
CA PRO A 190 -32.91 13.98 26.99
C PRO A 190 -33.21 14.79 25.72
N ASP A 191 -32.19 15.13 24.91
CA ASP A 191 -32.32 15.98 23.72
C ASP A 191 -32.27 15.20 22.37
N GLY A 192 -32.37 13.87 22.41
CA GLY A 192 -32.34 13.02 21.22
C GLY A 192 -33.74 12.74 20.64
N LEU A 193 -33.80 12.35 19.36
CA LEU A 193 -35.02 11.87 18.69
C LEU A 193 -35.80 10.93 19.63
N SER A 194 -37.06 11.24 19.94
CA SER A 194 -37.83 10.56 20.98
C SER A 194 -38.40 9.20 20.55
N ALA A 195 -38.19 8.77 19.30
CA ALA A 195 -38.77 7.55 18.74
C ALA A 195 -37.78 6.77 17.88
N THR A 196 -37.86 5.44 17.96
CA THR A 196 -37.18 4.52 17.05
C THR A 196 -37.82 4.63 15.66
N VAL A 197 -37.02 4.81 14.62
CA VAL A 197 -37.49 4.80 13.22
C VAL A 197 -37.27 3.42 12.62
N ARG A 198 -38.26 2.92 11.86
CA ARG A 198 -38.31 1.59 11.25
C ARG A 198 -38.58 1.70 9.76
N PHE A 199 -37.81 0.97 8.94
CA PHE A 199 -38.01 0.87 7.49
C PHE A 199 -38.05 -0.60 7.09
N SER A 200 -39.05 -1.02 6.31
CA SER A 200 -39.21 -2.41 5.87
C SER A 200 -38.95 -2.58 4.37
N VAL A 201 -38.46 -3.76 3.98
CA VAL A 201 -38.25 -4.16 2.58
C VAL A 201 -38.96 -5.49 2.31
N ALA A 202 -39.63 -5.58 1.15
CA ALA A 202 -40.46 -6.71 0.75
C ALA A 202 -39.63 -7.98 0.39
N PRO A 203 -40.12 -9.19 0.73
CA PRO A 203 -39.36 -10.44 0.67
C PRO A 203 -38.93 -10.90 -0.74
N ASP A 204 -39.65 -10.46 -1.78
CA ASP A 204 -39.45 -10.84 -3.18
C ASP A 204 -38.13 -10.37 -3.79
N ARG A 205 -37.36 -9.57 -3.05
CA ARG A 205 -36.09 -8.99 -3.50
C ARG A 205 -34.89 -9.35 -2.61
N LEU A 206 -34.99 -10.37 -1.75
CA LEU A 206 -34.15 -10.47 -0.54
C LEU A 206 -33.20 -11.67 -0.47
N GLU A 207 -32.95 -12.38 -1.57
CA GLU A 207 -31.85 -13.35 -1.61
C GLU A 207 -30.50 -12.62 -1.55
N SER A 208 -29.95 -12.46 -0.33
CA SER A 208 -28.55 -12.10 -0.02
C SER A 208 -28.18 -10.62 0.14
N PHE A 209 -29.05 -9.76 0.68
CA PHE A 209 -28.71 -8.33 0.86
C PHE A 209 -27.88 -8.04 2.12
N ARG A 210 -26.75 -7.33 1.96
CA ARG A 210 -25.97 -6.75 3.07
C ARG A 210 -26.59 -5.42 3.54
N LEU A 211 -26.38 -5.03 4.80
CA LEU A 211 -26.87 -3.77 5.39
C LEU A 211 -26.66 -2.53 4.50
N GLY A 212 -25.52 -2.46 3.79
CA GLY A 212 -25.21 -1.34 2.89
C GLY A 212 -26.09 -1.29 1.64
N GLU A 213 -26.52 -2.44 1.12
CA GLU A 213 -27.38 -2.53 -0.07
C GLU A 213 -28.83 -2.22 0.29
N VAL A 214 -29.32 -2.72 1.45
CA VAL A 214 -30.63 -2.35 2.00
C VAL A 214 -30.69 -0.84 2.25
N ALA A 215 -29.66 -0.28 2.87
CA ALA A 215 -29.58 1.16 3.10
C ALA A 215 -29.47 1.95 1.80
N GLY A 216 -28.77 1.45 0.79
CA GLY A 216 -28.75 2.04 -0.55
C GLY A 216 -30.14 2.11 -1.17
N HIS A 217 -30.92 1.03 -1.07
CA HIS A 217 -32.30 0.99 -1.60
C HIS A 217 -33.25 1.95 -0.88
N LEU A 218 -33.05 2.15 0.42
CA LEU A 218 -33.83 3.07 1.25
C LEU A 218 -33.34 4.53 1.18
N GLY A 219 -32.32 4.85 0.35
CA GLY A 219 -31.74 6.19 0.26
C GLY A 219 -30.88 6.59 1.47
N LEU A 220 -30.52 5.64 2.34
CA LEU A 220 -29.77 5.82 3.58
C LEU A 220 -28.29 5.42 3.45
N GLY A 221 -27.81 5.14 2.24
CA GLY A 221 -26.45 4.65 1.99
C GLY A 221 -25.36 5.55 2.56
N GLU A 222 -25.50 6.87 2.43
CA GLU A 222 -24.57 7.85 3.01
C GLU A 222 -24.55 7.83 4.55
N ILE A 223 -25.70 7.57 5.17
CA ILE A 223 -25.81 7.50 6.63
C ILE A 223 -25.11 6.25 7.16
N VAL A 224 -25.31 5.10 6.50
CA VAL A 224 -24.60 3.85 6.84
C VAL A 224 -23.10 3.97 6.56
N HIS A 225 -22.71 4.61 5.46
CA HIS A 225 -21.31 4.83 5.13
C HIS A 225 -20.60 5.69 6.19
N ARG A 226 -21.25 6.76 6.67
CA ARG A 226 -20.75 7.58 7.80
C ARG A 226 -20.76 6.81 9.12
N ALA A 227 -21.80 6.04 9.41
CA ALA A 227 -21.86 5.22 10.62
C ALA A 227 -20.75 4.16 10.69
N ARG A 228 -20.29 3.64 9.55
CA ARG A 228 -19.15 2.70 9.45
C ARG A 228 -17.78 3.37 9.62
N ARG A 229 -17.70 4.70 9.45
CA ARG A 229 -16.48 5.51 9.61
C ARG A 229 -16.75 6.64 10.62
N PRO A 230 -16.91 6.33 11.91
CA PRO A 230 -17.18 7.36 12.90
C PRO A 230 -16.03 8.38 12.91
N SER A 231 -16.32 9.62 12.51
CA SER A 231 -15.46 10.78 12.71
C SER A 231 -15.49 11.19 14.18
N GLU A 232 -14.54 12.01 14.63
CA GLU A 232 -14.61 12.64 15.96
C GLU A 232 -15.92 13.43 16.09
N GLY A 233 -16.86 12.90 16.87
CA GLY A 233 -18.22 13.42 17.01
C GLY A 233 -19.04 12.56 17.97
N SER A 234 -20.08 13.14 18.57
CA SER A 234 -20.94 12.43 19.51
C SER A 234 -21.80 11.39 18.78
N ARG A 235 -21.89 10.16 19.30
CA ARG A 235 -22.79 9.12 18.76
C ARG A 235 -24.23 9.59 18.87
N ILE A 236 -24.90 9.74 17.72
CA ILE A 236 -26.29 10.21 17.62
C ILE A 236 -27.31 9.07 17.42
N GLY A 237 -26.88 7.82 17.28
CA GLY A 237 -27.78 6.66 17.12
C GLY A 237 -27.06 5.35 16.81
N THR A 238 -27.85 4.28 16.65
CA THR A 238 -27.41 2.93 16.25
C THR A 238 -28.29 2.44 15.11
N LEU A 239 -27.68 1.88 14.08
CA LEU A 239 -28.36 1.27 12.94
C LEU A 239 -28.20 -0.25 13.02
N SER A 240 -29.30 -0.99 12.91
CA SER A 240 -29.31 -2.45 12.90
C SER A 240 -30.30 -3.00 11.89
N LEU A 241 -29.94 -4.08 11.21
CA LEU A 241 -30.82 -4.85 10.31
C LEU A 241 -31.38 -6.04 11.10
N ARG A 242 -32.70 -6.26 11.04
CA ARG A 242 -33.39 -7.37 11.71
C ARG A 242 -34.46 -7.99 10.81
N PRO A 243 -34.81 -9.27 10.98
CA PRO A 243 -36.02 -9.84 10.37
C PRO A 243 -37.27 -9.10 10.87
N MET A 244 -38.22 -8.85 9.97
CA MET A 244 -39.50 -8.23 10.31
C MET A 244 -40.32 -9.19 11.18
N GLY A 245 -41.05 -8.67 12.18
CA GLY A 245 -41.90 -9.49 13.06
C GLY A 245 -41.21 -10.10 14.29
N GLY A 246 -39.88 -10.02 14.40
CA GLY A 246 -39.17 -10.39 15.64
C GLY A 246 -39.57 -9.48 16.80
N ARG A 247 -40.42 -9.97 17.72
CA ARG A 247 -40.73 -9.25 18.97
C ARG A 247 -39.45 -9.07 19.77
N GLY A 248 -39.19 -7.82 20.15
CA GLY A 248 -37.99 -7.41 20.89
C GLY A 248 -38.02 -7.79 22.36
#